data_AF-A0A6J0D0H7-F1
#
_entry.id   AF-A0A6J0D0H7-F1
#
_cell.length_a   1.000
_cell.length_b   1.000
_cell.length_c   1.000
_cell.angle_alpha   90.00
_cell.angle_beta   90.00
_cell.angle_gamma   90.00
#
_symmetry.space_group_name_H-M   'P 1'
#
loop_
_entity.id
_entity.type
_entity.pdbx_description
1 polymer ?
#
loop_
_entity_poly.entity_id
_entity_poly.type
_entity_poly.pdbx_seq_one_letter_code
_entity_poly.pdbx_strand_id
1 'polypeptide(L)'
;MLKKPECPFHPFELVFVLDQSRDVTEQDFERMKGMMASLVRDVKVRETSCPVGARVAILSYNSHTRHLIRFSDTYRKDQLLREIEALPYERSSDSRDIGKAMRFVSRNVFKRTLPGAHVRKIATFFSSGQSADIQSITTAAMEFSALDIVPVVIAFSNVPSIKRAFSVDDTGTFQVIVVPSGTDFAPTLERLQRCTFCYDICKPDASCDQAKPPPIQSYLDAAFLLDGSRHVESADFEDMRDFLEALLDHFEVTPEPETSVTGDRVALLSHAPPTFLPNTQRSPVRSEFNLTTYSSKRLMKRHVEQAVQQLNGDTFLGHALRWALDNVFLNTPNLRRNKVIFVISAGETSHLDEETLKKESLRAKCQGYALFVFSLGPDWNDKELEDLASHPVDQHLIQLGRIHKPDHGYGVKFVKSFINSIR
;
A
#
# COMPACT_ATOMS: atom_id res chain seq x y z
N MET A 1 -4.69 -0.82 -44.98
CA MET A 1 -5.38 -0.79 -43.68
C MET A 1 -4.34 -1.09 -42.60
N LEU A 2 -4.02 -0.12 -41.74
CA LEU A 2 -3.15 -0.39 -40.58
C LEU A 2 -3.89 -1.36 -39.65
N LYS A 3 -3.29 -2.52 -39.39
CA LYS A 3 -3.81 -3.52 -38.45
C LYS A 3 -3.94 -2.83 -37.08
N LYS A 4 -5.15 -2.81 -36.50
CA LYS A 4 -5.35 -2.29 -35.14
C LYS A 4 -4.41 -3.11 -34.22
N PRO A 5 -3.58 -2.45 -33.39
CA PRO A 5 -2.67 -3.19 -32.52
C PRO A 5 -3.47 -4.13 -31.62
N GLU A 6 -2.96 -5.35 -31.44
CA GLU A 6 -3.63 -6.38 -30.63
C GLU A 6 -3.53 -6.02 -29.15
N CYS A 7 -4.67 -5.89 -28.48
CA CYS A 7 -4.72 -5.72 -27.04
C CYS A 7 -4.55 -7.09 -26.35
N PRO A 8 -3.70 -7.21 -25.32
CA PRO A 8 -2.92 -6.13 -24.71
C PRO A 8 -1.56 -5.86 -25.37
N PHE A 9 -1.10 -4.63 -25.23
CA PHE A 9 0.25 -4.20 -25.64
C PHE A 9 1.37 -4.82 -24.81
N HIS A 10 1.09 -5.16 -23.54
CA HIS A 10 2.00 -5.85 -22.64
C HIS A 10 1.28 -7.05 -22.01
N PRO A 11 2.01 -8.13 -21.66
CA PRO A 11 1.42 -9.22 -20.90
C PRO A 11 0.77 -8.68 -19.63
N PHE A 12 -0.43 -9.16 -19.29
CA PHE A 12 -1.06 -8.78 -18.03
C PHE A 12 -1.86 -9.92 -17.44
N GLU A 13 -2.03 -9.87 -16.13
CA GLU A 13 -2.84 -10.80 -15.37
C GLU A 13 -4.10 -10.08 -14.90
N LEU A 14 -5.24 -10.59 -15.33
CA LEU A 14 -6.56 -10.01 -15.12
C LEU A 14 -7.34 -10.87 -14.15
N VAL A 15 -7.74 -10.28 -13.03
CA VAL A 15 -8.62 -10.92 -12.06
C VAL A 15 -9.98 -10.25 -12.12
N PHE A 16 -11.04 -11.02 -12.36
CA PHE A 16 -12.41 -10.58 -12.13
C PHE A 16 -12.91 -11.12 -10.81
N VAL A 17 -13.58 -10.28 -10.02
CA VAL A 17 -14.16 -10.67 -8.74
C VAL A 17 -15.64 -10.29 -8.75
N LEU A 18 -16.50 -11.30 -8.79
CA LEU A 18 -17.96 -11.15 -8.88
C LEU A 18 -18.58 -11.05 -7.49
N ASP A 19 -19.43 -10.05 -7.28
CA ASP A 19 -20.18 -9.90 -6.04
C ASP A 19 -21.32 -10.93 -5.99
N GLN A 20 -21.31 -11.76 -4.95
CA GLN A 20 -22.35 -12.74 -4.63
C GLN A 20 -22.87 -12.52 -3.20
N SER A 21 -22.89 -11.27 -2.72
CA SER A 21 -23.46 -10.94 -1.41
C SER A 21 -24.98 -11.06 -1.36
N ARG A 22 -25.54 -11.03 -0.15
CA ARG A 22 -26.96 -11.22 0.16
C ARG A 22 -27.94 -10.36 -0.66
N ASP A 23 -27.55 -9.15 -1.02
CA ASP A 23 -28.35 -8.15 -1.73
C ASP A 23 -28.17 -8.19 -3.26
N VAL A 24 -27.34 -9.10 -3.79
CA VAL A 24 -27.19 -9.29 -5.23
C VAL A 24 -28.39 -10.05 -5.77
N THR A 25 -28.98 -9.57 -6.86
CA THR A 25 -30.04 -10.28 -7.58
C THR A 25 -29.48 -11.14 -8.70
N GLU A 26 -30.25 -12.12 -9.18
CA GLU A 26 -29.87 -12.92 -10.36
C GLU A 26 -29.66 -12.03 -11.60
N GLN A 27 -30.49 -10.98 -11.75
CA GLN A 27 -30.35 -9.99 -12.82
C GLN A 27 -29.03 -9.22 -12.72
N ASP A 28 -28.63 -8.80 -11.52
CA ASP A 28 -27.34 -8.15 -11.30
C ASP A 28 -26.18 -9.09 -11.60
N PHE A 29 -26.26 -10.35 -11.17
CA PHE A 29 -25.22 -11.33 -11.44
C PHE A 29 -25.05 -11.61 -12.95
N GLU A 30 -26.14 -11.77 -13.69
CA GLU A 30 -26.11 -11.91 -15.15
C GLU A 30 -25.54 -10.65 -15.83
N ARG A 31 -25.82 -9.47 -15.29
CA ARG A 31 -25.22 -8.22 -15.76
C ARG A 31 -23.71 -8.18 -15.53
N MET A 32 -23.21 -8.64 -14.39
CA MET A 32 -21.76 -8.76 -14.13
C MET A 32 -21.11 -9.71 -15.14
N LYS A 33 -21.72 -10.89 -15.38
CA LYS A 33 -21.27 -11.86 -16.38
C LYS A 33 -21.21 -11.25 -17.78
N GLY A 34 -22.25 -10.54 -18.19
CA GLY A 34 -22.31 -9.87 -19.50
C GLY A 34 -21.22 -8.83 -19.69
N MET A 35 -20.97 -7.98 -18.69
CA MET A 35 -19.88 -6.99 -18.72
C MET A 35 -18.51 -7.65 -18.75
N MET A 36 -18.29 -8.68 -17.92
CA MET A 36 -17.04 -9.45 -17.88
C MET A 36 -16.76 -10.13 -19.23
N ALA A 37 -17.75 -10.82 -19.81
CA ALA A 37 -17.64 -11.42 -21.13
C ALA A 37 -17.31 -10.39 -22.21
N SER A 38 -17.92 -9.20 -22.15
CA SER A 38 -17.63 -8.12 -23.08
C SER A 38 -16.17 -7.65 -23.01
N LEU A 39 -15.65 -7.45 -21.81
CA LEU A 39 -14.25 -7.05 -21.61
C LEU A 39 -13.27 -8.14 -22.08
N VAL A 40 -13.55 -9.41 -21.77
CA VAL A 40 -12.71 -10.54 -22.20
C VAL A 40 -12.72 -10.69 -23.73
N ARG A 41 -13.83 -10.40 -24.41
CA ARG A 41 -13.92 -10.43 -25.88
C ARG A 41 -12.96 -9.46 -26.57
N ASP A 42 -12.58 -8.36 -25.93
CA ASP A 42 -11.67 -7.36 -26.51
C ASP A 42 -10.21 -7.53 -26.05
N VAL A 43 -9.91 -8.59 -25.30
CA VAL A 43 -8.56 -8.94 -24.85
C VAL A 43 -8.08 -10.22 -25.55
N LYS A 44 -6.83 -10.24 -26.01
CA LYS A 44 -6.16 -11.47 -26.45
C LYS A 44 -5.78 -12.30 -25.22
N VAL A 45 -6.48 -13.41 -25.02
CA VAL A 45 -6.17 -14.38 -23.94
C VAL A 45 -4.98 -15.22 -24.36
N ARG A 46 -4.08 -15.50 -23.42
CA ARG A 46 -2.90 -16.32 -23.65
C ARG A 46 -3.30 -17.79 -23.84
N GLU A 47 -3.17 -18.30 -25.07
CA GLU A 47 -3.52 -19.70 -25.40
C GLU A 47 -2.31 -20.64 -25.46
N THR A 48 -1.08 -20.12 -25.46
CA THR A 48 0.15 -20.91 -25.60
C THR A 48 1.12 -20.64 -24.44
N SER A 49 2.26 -21.34 -24.41
CA SER A 49 3.36 -21.08 -23.49
C SER A 49 4.06 -19.73 -23.74
N CYS A 50 3.78 -19.06 -24.86
CA CYS A 50 4.30 -17.74 -25.16
C CYS A 50 3.75 -16.73 -24.12
N PRO A 51 4.59 -15.88 -23.50
CA PRO A 51 4.16 -14.94 -22.46
C PRO A 51 3.34 -13.76 -22.99
N VAL A 52 2.76 -13.85 -24.20
CA VAL A 52 2.00 -12.77 -24.84
C VAL A 52 0.50 -12.98 -24.62
N GLY A 53 -0.19 -11.91 -24.23
CA GLY A 53 -1.63 -11.90 -23.97
C GLY A 53 -1.96 -11.88 -22.47
N ALA A 54 -3.26 -11.95 -22.17
CA ALA A 54 -3.77 -11.91 -20.81
C ALA A 54 -3.96 -13.32 -20.24
N ARG A 55 -3.61 -13.50 -18.96
CA ARG A 55 -4.14 -14.61 -18.15
C ARG A 55 -5.33 -14.10 -17.37
N VAL A 56 -6.40 -14.87 -17.31
CA VAL A 56 -7.63 -14.47 -16.64
C VAL A 56 -7.90 -15.42 -15.48
N ALA A 57 -8.22 -14.87 -14.31
CA ALA A 57 -8.79 -15.60 -13.19
C ALA A 57 -10.12 -14.96 -12.80
N ILE A 58 -11.05 -15.78 -12.31
CA ILE A 58 -12.38 -15.35 -11.90
C ILE A 58 -12.63 -15.86 -10.49
N LEU A 59 -13.05 -14.96 -9.62
CA LEU A 59 -13.43 -15.23 -8.26
C LEU A 59 -14.84 -14.74 -8.01
N SER A 60 -15.49 -15.28 -6.98
CA SER A 60 -16.65 -14.66 -6.36
C SER A 60 -16.32 -14.23 -4.95
N TYR A 61 -17.06 -13.25 -4.44
CA TYR A 61 -16.95 -12.84 -3.04
C TYR A 61 -18.27 -12.46 -2.40
N ASN A 62 -18.30 -12.67 -1.08
CA ASN A 62 -19.28 -12.14 -0.15
C ASN A 62 -18.52 -11.68 1.12
N SER A 63 -18.70 -12.34 2.28
CA SER A 63 -17.81 -12.24 3.44
C SER A 63 -16.56 -13.14 3.31
N HIS A 64 -16.53 -13.98 2.28
CA HIS A 64 -15.45 -14.89 1.90
C HIS A 64 -15.20 -14.78 0.40
N THR A 65 -13.99 -15.14 -0.03
CA THR A 65 -13.60 -15.12 -1.45
C THR A 65 -13.35 -16.54 -1.92
N ARG A 66 -13.87 -16.90 -3.10
CA ARG A 66 -13.76 -18.23 -3.68
C ARG A 66 -13.29 -18.15 -5.12
N HIS A 67 -12.46 -19.11 -5.53
CA HIS A 67 -12.05 -19.25 -6.93
C HIS A 67 -13.17 -19.91 -7.74
N LEU A 68 -13.54 -19.30 -8.85
CA LEU A 68 -14.37 -19.92 -9.89
C LEU A 68 -13.50 -20.46 -11.02
N ILE A 69 -12.52 -19.67 -11.47
CA ILE A 69 -11.52 -20.04 -12.48
C ILE A 69 -10.15 -19.53 -12.02
N ARG A 70 -9.13 -20.39 -11.95
CA ARG A 70 -7.76 -19.98 -11.59
C ARG A 70 -6.95 -19.63 -12.83
N PHE A 71 -5.85 -18.89 -12.64
CA PHE A 71 -4.89 -18.66 -13.72
C PHE A 71 -4.20 -19.93 -14.24
N SER A 72 -4.18 -21.03 -13.47
CA SER A 72 -3.68 -22.33 -13.92
C SER A 72 -4.63 -23.01 -14.89
N ASP A 73 -5.91 -22.68 -14.78
CA ASP A 73 -6.99 -23.30 -15.53
C ASP A 73 -7.10 -22.60 -16.90
N THR A 74 -6.06 -21.91 -17.39
CA THR A 74 -6.17 -21.05 -18.58
C THR A 74 -6.45 -21.90 -19.81
N TYR A 75 -7.63 -21.66 -20.40
CA TYR A 75 -8.14 -22.31 -21.61
C TYR A 75 -8.03 -21.40 -22.85
N ARG A 76 -8.44 -21.93 -24.02
CA ARG A 76 -8.69 -21.09 -25.21
C ARG A 76 -9.76 -20.05 -24.93
N LYS A 77 -9.69 -18.89 -25.59
CA LYS A 77 -10.61 -17.75 -25.34
C LYS A 77 -12.08 -18.14 -25.45
N ASP A 78 -12.43 -18.94 -26.47
CA ASP A 78 -13.81 -19.40 -26.69
C ASP A 78 -14.33 -20.28 -25.56
N GLN A 79 -13.45 -21.08 -24.94
CA GLN A 79 -13.82 -21.91 -23.79
C GLN A 79 -14.01 -21.04 -22.55
N LEU A 80 -13.11 -20.10 -22.29
CA LEU A 80 -13.25 -19.15 -21.18
C LEU A 80 -14.58 -18.38 -21.27
N LEU A 81 -14.97 -17.92 -22.45
CA LEU A 81 -16.25 -17.23 -22.65
C LEU A 81 -17.46 -18.13 -22.37
N ARG A 82 -17.43 -19.40 -22.80
CA ARG A 82 -18.49 -20.37 -22.47
C ARG A 82 -18.58 -20.66 -20.97
N GLU A 83 -17.44 -20.79 -20.29
CA GLU A 83 -17.41 -21.01 -18.85
C GLU A 83 -17.93 -19.79 -18.09
N ILE A 84 -17.57 -18.57 -18.53
CA ILE A 84 -18.15 -17.32 -18.01
C ILE A 84 -19.67 -17.33 -18.13
N GLU A 85 -20.20 -17.66 -19.31
CA GLU A 85 -21.65 -17.72 -19.57
C GLU A 85 -22.34 -18.80 -18.73
N ALA A 86 -21.66 -19.91 -18.43
CA ALA A 86 -22.17 -21.03 -17.64
C ALA A 86 -22.06 -20.83 -16.12
N LEU A 87 -21.44 -19.74 -15.63
CA LEU A 87 -21.31 -19.48 -14.20
C LEU A 87 -22.71 -19.41 -13.54
N PRO A 88 -22.99 -20.22 -12.51
CA PRO A 88 -24.29 -20.23 -11.84
C PRO A 88 -24.41 -19.04 -10.89
N TYR A 89 -25.62 -18.50 -10.79
CA TYR A 89 -25.98 -17.60 -9.71
C TYR A 89 -26.25 -18.42 -8.43
N GLU A 90 -25.51 -18.10 -7.36
CA GLU A 90 -25.71 -18.71 -6.04
C GLU A 90 -26.20 -17.64 -5.07
N ARG A 91 -27.36 -17.89 -4.43
CA ARG A 91 -27.86 -17.02 -3.37
C ARG A 91 -26.96 -17.16 -2.14
N SER A 92 -26.60 -16.02 -1.55
CA SER A 92 -25.87 -15.98 -0.29
C SER A 92 -26.68 -15.29 0.82
N SER A 93 -26.44 -15.66 2.07
CA SER A 93 -26.89 -14.91 3.25
C SER A 93 -25.83 -13.94 3.78
N ASP A 94 -24.62 -13.98 3.24
CA ASP A 94 -23.47 -13.24 3.75
C ASP A 94 -23.43 -11.80 3.27
N SER A 95 -22.87 -10.92 4.10
CA SER A 95 -22.65 -9.51 3.77
C SER A 95 -21.49 -9.32 2.78
N ARG A 96 -21.46 -8.15 2.14
CA ARG A 96 -20.40 -7.74 1.20
C ARG A 96 -19.16 -7.23 1.93
N ASP A 97 -18.01 -7.87 1.69
CA ASP A 97 -16.71 -7.41 2.18
C ASP A 97 -15.68 -7.32 1.04
N ILE A 98 -15.70 -6.18 0.34
CA ILE A 98 -14.79 -5.95 -0.80
C ILE A 98 -13.34 -5.77 -0.32
N GLY A 99 -13.11 -5.18 0.86
CA GLY A 99 -11.77 -4.98 1.40
C GLY A 99 -11.08 -6.32 1.65
N LYS A 100 -11.77 -7.28 2.27
CA LYS A 100 -11.25 -8.64 2.47
C LYS A 100 -11.03 -9.37 1.14
N ALA A 101 -11.92 -9.20 0.17
CA ALA A 101 -11.74 -9.76 -1.17
C ALA A 101 -10.52 -9.19 -1.90
N MET A 102 -10.29 -7.87 -1.80
CA MET A 102 -9.09 -7.23 -2.33
C MET A 102 -7.83 -7.80 -1.68
N ARG A 103 -7.77 -7.87 -0.35
CA ARG A 103 -6.63 -8.46 0.39
C ARG A 103 -6.40 -9.93 0.03
N PHE A 104 -7.47 -10.68 -0.23
CA PHE A 104 -7.34 -12.07 -0.72
C PHE A 104 -6.66 -12.10 -2.10
N VAL A 105 -7.07 -11.22 -3.01
CA VAL A 105 -6.50 -11.10 -4.35
C VAL A 105 -5.01 -10.71 -4.31
N SER A 106 -4.62 -9.69 -3.55
CA SER A 106 -3.21 -9.28 -3.41
C SER A 106 -2.35 -10.39 -2.80
N ARG A 107 -2.80 -10.98 -1.69
CA ARG A 107 -2.00 -11.91 -0.88
C ARG A 107 -1.96 -13.34 -1.41
N ASN A 108 -2.95 -13.77 -2.21
CA ASN A 108 -3.07 -15.17 -2.65
C ASN A 108 -3.09 -15.31 -4.18
N VAL A 109 -3.86 -14.48 -4.88
CA VAL A 109 -4.06 -14.62 -6.33
C VAL A 109 -2.85 -14.08 -7.10
N PHE A 110 -2.38 -12.87 -6.75
CA PHE A 110 -1.19 -12.25 -7.34
C PHE A 110 0.12 -12.59 -6.61
N LYS A 111 0.14 -13.65 -5.78
CA LYS A 111 1.37 -14.10 -5.12
C LYS A 111 2.34 -14.80 -6.08
N ARG A 112 1.81 -15.52 -7.08
CA ARG A 112 2.57 -16.33 -8.04
C ARG A 112 2.24 -15.92 -9.48
N THR A 113 2.60 -14.69 -9.79
CA THR A 113 2.37 -14.07 -11.12
C THR A 113 3.50 -14.41 -12.07
N LEU A 114 3.29 -14.19 -13.37
CA LEU A 114 4.37 -14.32 -14.35
C LEU A 114 5.55 -13.42 -13.98
N PRO A 115 6.78 -13.95 -13.92
CA PRO A 115 7.96 -13.13 -13.72
C PRO A 115 8.19 -12.23 -14.93
N GLY A 116 8.38 -10.93 -14.71
CA GLY A 116 8.73 -10.00 -15.76
C GLY A 116 8.39 -8.56 -15.39
N ALA A 117 9.34 -7.64 -15.63
CA ALA A 117 9.23 -6.22 -15.26
C ALA A 117 8.07 -5.46 -15.92
N HIS A 118 7.36 -6.06 -16.87
CA HIS A 118 6.30 -5.42 -17.65
C HIS A 118 4.97 -6.19 -17.59
N VAL A 119 4.82 -7.15 -16.68
CA VAL A 119 3.54 -7.83 -16.47
C VAL A 119 2.63 -6.92 -15.66
N ARG A 120 1.56 -6.40 -16.27
CA ARG A 120 0.58 -5.58 -15.54
C ARG A 120 -0.35 -6.46 -14.72
N LYS A 121 -0.74 -6.04 -13.54
CA LYS A 121 -1.73 -6.73 -12.69
C LYS A 121 -2.98 -5.87 -12.61
N ILE A 122 -4.12 -6.41 -13.02
CA ILE A 122 -5.39 -5.68 -13.03
C ILE A 122 -6.43 -6.50 -12.28
N ALA A 123 -7.08 -5.90 -11.28
CA ALA A 123 -8.12 -6.54 -10.50
C ALA A 123 -9.44 -5.78 -10.66
N THR A 124 -10.42 -6.39 -11.30
CA THR A 124 -11.73 -5.81 -11.58
C THR A 124 -12.79 -6.43 -10.67
N PHE A 125 -13.27 -5.65 -9.72
CA PHE A 125 -14.33 -6.02 -8.78
C PHE A 125 -15.66 -5.49 -9.28
N PHE A 126 -16.68 -6.36 -9.31
CA PHE A 126 -18.06 -5.93 -9.43
C PHE A 126 -18.63 -5.70 -8.04
N SER A 127 -19.51 -4.71 -7.86
CA SER A 127 -20.14 -4.43 -6.56
C SER A 127 -21.57 -3.95 -6.75
N SER A 128 -22.57 -4.70 -6.28
CA SER A 128 -23.98 -4.23 -6.39
C SER A 128 -24.32 -3.15 -5.37
N GLY A 129 -23.50 -2.96 -4.34
CA GLY A 129 -23.78 -2.06 -3.21
C GLY A 129 -22.54 -1.54 -2.50
N GLN A 130 -22.78 -0.78 -1.44
CA GLN A 130 -21.74 -0.31 -0.52
C GLN A 130 -21.19 -1.48 0.31
N SER A 131 -19.88 -1.47 0.57
CA SER A 131 -19.26 -2.35 1.58
C SER A 131 -19.06 -1.57 2.88
N ALA A 132 -19.21 -2.23 4.03
CA ALA A 132 -19.28 -1.58 5.33
C ALA A 132 -17.91 -1.12 5.86
N ASP A 133 -16.83 -1.86 5.55
CA ASP A 133 -15.53 -1.66 6.18
C ASP A 133 -14.58 -0.80 5.33
N ILE A 134 -14.57 0.51 5.61
CA ILE A 134 -13.69 1.48 4.94
C ILE A 134 -12.22 1.21 5.27
N GLN A 135 -11.92 0.76 6.49
CA GLN A 135 -10.54 0.54 6.94
C GLN A 135 -9.91 -0.63 6.17
N SER A 136 -10.65 -1.73 6.03
CA SER A 136 -10.21 -2.89 5.24
C SER A 136 -9.97 -2.52 3.77
N ILE A 137 -10.84 -1.70 3.17
CA ILE A 137 -10.65 -1.21 1.79
C ILE A 137 -9.40 -0.32 1.69
N THR A 138 -9.18 0.57 2.65
CA THR A 138 -8.04 1.49 2.67
C THR A 138 -6.72 0.71 2.80
N THR A 139 -6.65 -0.26 3.71
CA THR A 139 -5.52 -1.18 3.83
C THR A 139 -5.27 -1.91 2.51
N ALA A 140 -6.34 -2.44 1.89
CA ALA A 140 -6.21 -3.14 0.62
C ALA A 140 -5.72 -2.22 -0.51
N ALA A 141 -6.15 -0.96 -0.53
CA ALA A 141 -5.68 0.04 -1.49
C ALA A 141 -4.18 0.31 -1.34
N MET A 142 -3.67 0.41 -0.09
CA MET A 142 -2.23 0.53 0.18
C MET A 142 -1.45 -0.71 -0.30
N GLU A 143 -1.95 -1.92 -0.02
CA GLU A 143 -1.33 -3.16 -0.52
C GLU A 143 -1.29 -3.22 -2.05
N PHE A 144 -2.37 -2.77 -2.71
CA PHE A 144 -2.46 -2.79 -4.17
C PHE A 144 -1.47 -1.82 -4.81
N SER A 145 -1.38 -0.61 -4.27
CA SER A 145 -0.37 0.38 -4.67
C SER A 145 1.04 -0.19 -4.50
N ALA A 146 1.31 -0.83 -3.36
CA ALA A 146 2.61 -1.43 -3.08
C ALA A 146 3.00 -2.59 -4.01
N LEU A 147 2.01 -3.29 -4.57
CA LEU A 147 2.20 -4.44 -5.47
C LEU A 147 2.02 -4.11 -6.96
N ASP A 148 1.84 -2.83 -7.30
CA ASP A 148 1.50 -2.32 -8.65
C ASP A 148 0.27 -3.01 -9.26
N ILE A 149 -0.73 -3.31 -8.42
CA ILE A 149 -2.02 -3.85 -8.87
C ILE A 149 -2.94 -2.69 -9.17
N VAL A 150 -3.45 -2.62 -10.40
CA VAL A 150 -4.44 -1.62 -10.83
C VAL A 150 -5.84 -2.12 -10.46
N PRO A 151 -6.53 -1.52 -9.49
CA PRO A 151 -7.89 -1.91 -9.15
C PRO A 151 -8.91 -1.14 -9.99
N VAL A 152 -9.93 -1.87 -10.40
CA VAL A 152 -11.10 -1.36 -11.09
C VAL A 152 -12.30 -1.84 -10.29
N VAL A 153 -13.21 -0.93 -9.94
CA VAL A 153 -14.49 -1.27 -9.31
C VAL A 153 -15.61 -0.83 -10.22
N ILE A 154 -16.40 -1.79 -10.69
CA ILE A 154 -17.62 -1.58 -11.45
C ILE A 154 -18.80 -1.76 -10.50
N ALA A 155 -19.38 -0.66 -10.04
CA ALA A 155 -20.46 -0.64 -9.08
C ALA A 155 -21.81 -0.41 -9.75
N PHE A 156 -22.88 -1.09 -9.33
CA PHE A 156 -24.24 -0.85 -9.85
C PHE A 156 -25.00 0.24 -9.09
N SER A 157 -24.48 0.65 -7.94
CA SER A 157 -24.97 1.76 -7.14
C SER A 157 -23.81 2.65 -6.70
N ASN A 158 -24.13 3.83 -6.14
CA ASN A 158 -23.09 4.75 -5.70
C ASN A 158 -22.35 4.17 -4.47
N VAL A 159 -21.01 4.17 -4.54
CA VAL A 159 -20.12 3.59 -3.52
C VAL A 159 -19.15 4.63 -2.94
N PRO A 160 -19.63 5.63 -2.19
CA PRO A 160 -18.81 6.73 -1.69
C PRO A 160 -17.64 6.26 -0.82
N SER A 161 -17.80 5.19 -0.03
CA SER A 161 -16.68 4.75 0.81
C SER A 161 -15.56 4.08 0.03
N ILE A 162 -15.88 3.40 -1.09
CA ILE A 162 -14.86 2.85 -2.00
C ILE A 162 -14.11 3.99 -2.69
N LYS A 163 -14.84 5.00 -3.20
CA LYS A 163 -14.24 6.19 -3.81
C LYS A 163 -13.30 6.92 -2.86
N ARG A 164 -13.68 7.06 -1.58
CA ARG A 164 -12.85 7.70 -0.55
C ARG A 164 -11.64 6.85 -0.18
N ALA A 165 -11.80 5.53 -0.02
CA ALA A 165 -10.67 4.67 0.32
C ALA A 165 -9.59 4.64 -0.78
N PHE A 166 -9.97 4.85 -2.04
CA PHE A 166 -9.01 4.91 -3.15
C PHE A 166 -8.39 6.27 -3.38
N SER A 167 -8.82 7.34 -2.70
CA SER A 167 -8.15 8.64 -2.80
C SER A 167 -6.78 8.66 -2.10
N VAL A 168 -6.44 7.60 -1.34
CA VAL A 168 -5.11 7.43 -0.73
C VAL A 168 -4.05 7.07 -1.77
N ASP A 169 -4.46 6.61 -2.94
CA ASP A 169 -3.55 6.42 -4.06
C ASP A 169 -3.53 7.67 -4.95
N ASP A 170 -2.35 8.25 -5.10
CA ASP A 170 -2.13 9.41 -5.97
C ASP A 170 -1.75 8.99 -7.39
N THR A 171 -1.57 7.71 -7.71
CA THR A 171 -1.15 7.30 -9.07
C THR A 171 -2.24 7.57 -10.10
N GLY A 172 -3.51 7.66 -9.68
CA GLY A 172 -4.66 7.85 -10.57
C GLY A 172 -5.01 6.59 -11.38
N THR A 173 -4.39 5.44 -11.06
CA THR A 173 -4.64 4.18 -11.75
C THR A 173 -5.94 3.51 -11.29
N PHE A 174 -6.42 3.86 -10.09
CA PHE A 174 -7.66 3.34 -9.51
C PHE A 174 -8.88 3.87 -10.26
N GLN A 175 -9.77 2.97 -10.69
CA GLN A 175 -10.98 3.35 -11.44
C GLN A 175 -12.24 2.89 -10.70
N VAL A 176 -13.10 3.82 -10.30
CA VAL A 176 -14.43 3.50 -9.75
C VAL A 176 -15.49 3.96 -10.73
N ILE A 177 -16.14 2.98 -11.35
CA ILE A 177 -17.13 3.17 -12.40
C ILE A 177 -18.50 2.83 -11.81
N VAL A 178 -19.45 3.75 -11.87
CA VAL A 178 -20.83 3.50 -11.44
C VAL A 178 -21.70 3.29 -12.67
N VAL A 179 -22.38 2.16 -12.76
CA VAL A 179 -23.26 1.77 -13.88
C VAL A 179 -24.65 1.42 -13.35
N PRO A 180 -25.56 2.41 -13.21
CA PRO A 180 -26.92 2.18 -12.72
C PRO A 180 -27.71 1.24 -13.63
N SER A 181 -28.71 0.54 -13.08
CA SER A 181 -29.59 -0.35 -13.85
C SER A 181 -30.30 0.40 -14.98
N GLY A 182 -30.43 -0.25 -16.15
CA GLY A 182 -31.04 0.35 -17.34
C GLY A 182 -30.14 1.31 -18.14
N THR A 183 -28.90 1.55 -17.70
CA THR A 183 -27.93 2.37 -18.43
C THR A 183 -27.13 1.53 -19.41
N ASP A 184 -26.93 2.01 -20.63
CA ASP A 184 -25.98 1.39 -21.57
C ASP A 184 -24.55 1.50 -21.02
N PHE A 185 -23.91 0.34 -20.86
CA PHE A 185 -22.57 0.23 -20.29
C PHE A 185 -21.47 0.18 -21.35
N ALA A 186 -21.82 0.03 -22.63
CA ALA A 186 -20.86 -0.06 -23.73
C ALA A 186 -19.84 1.11 -23.74
N PRO A 187 -20.22 2.40 -23.73
CA PRO A 187 -19.24 3.49 -23.81
C PRO A 187 -18.28 3.53 -22.61
N THR A 188 -18.80 3.14 -21.43
CA THR A 188 -18.03 3.09 -20.19
C THR A 188 -17.02 1.95 -20.21
N LEU A 189 -17.43 0.77 -20.68
CA LEU A 189 -16.54 -0.37 -20.85
C LEU A 189 -15.51 -0.13 -21.97
N GLU A 190 -15.87 0.55 -23.05
CA GLU A 190 -14.92 0.94 -24.10
C GLU A 190 -13.80 1.84 -23.55
N ARG A 191 -14.14 2.81 -22.70
CA ARG A 191 -13.14 3.64 -22.03
C ARG A 191 -12.27 2.81 -21.09
N LEU A 192 -12.86 1.93 -20.29
CA LEU A 192 -12.12 1.02 -19.41
C LEU A 192 -11.16 0.11 -20.20
N GLN A 193 -11.65 -0.44 -21.31
CA GLN A 193 -10.88 -1.28 -22.22
C GLN A 193 -9.69 -0.50 -22.77
N ARG A 194 -9.91 0.71 -23.31
CA ARG A 194 -8.86 1.54 -23.90
C ARG A 194 -7.84 2.06 -22.87
N CYS A 195 -8.30 2.60 -21.75
CA CYS A 195 -7.47 3.34 -20.82
C CYS A 195 -6.90 2.50 -19.67
N THR A 196 -7.40 1.28 -19.46
CA THR A 196 -6.91 0.41 -18.41
C THR A 196 -6.37 -0.89 -18.99
N PHE A 197 -7.20 -1.69 -19.67
CA PHE A 197 -6.81 -3.05 -20.07
C PHE A 197 -5.84 -3.04 -21.27
N CYS A 198 -6.10 -2.17 -22.22
CA CYS A 198 -5.31 -1.95 -23.43
C CYS A 198 -4.47 -0.68 -23.34
N TYR A 199 -4.16 -0.19 -22.14
CA TYR A 199 -3.32 0.99 -21.99
C TYR A 199 -1.90 0.71 -22.50
N ASP A 200 -1.47 1.49 -23.48
CA ASP A 200 -0.11 1.49 -24.04
C ASP A 200 0.73 2.52 -23.27
N ILE A 201 1.67 2.04 -22.45
CA ILE A 201 2.52 2.91 -21.63
C ILE A 201 3.50 3.70 -22.52
N CYS A 202 3.90 3.13 -23.66
CA CYS A 202 4.84 3.75 -24.59
C CYS A 202 4.15 4.79 -25.48
N LYS A 203 2.85 4.61 -25.74
CA LYS A 203 2.04 5.54 -26.53
C LYS A 203 0.64 5.72 -25.92
N PRO A 204 0.51 6.45 -24.81
CA PRO A 204 -0.78 6.69 -24.18
C PRO A 204 -1.76 7.37 -25.14
N ASP A 205 -3.02 6.95 -25.11
CA ASP A 205 -4.09 7.63 -25.82
C ASP A 205 -4.44 8.92 -25.08
N ALA A 206 -4.51 10.05 -25.78
CA ALA A 206 -4.77 11.37 -25.18
C ALA A 206 -6.12 11.45 -24.44
N SER A 207 -7.09 10.57 -24.74
CA SER A 207 -8.35 10.50 -24.01
C SER A 207 -8.23 9.82 -22.63
N CYS A 208 -7.10 9.16 -22.37
CA CYS A 208 -6.80 8.49 -21.11
C CYS A 208 -6.05 9.37 -20.11
N ASP A 209 -5.67 10.59 -20.51
CA ASP A 209 -5.14 11.61 -19.61
C ASP A 209 -6.24 12.03 -18.64
N GLN A 210 -6.30 11.38 -17.48
CA GLN A 210 -7.10 11.83 -16.35
C GLN A 210 -6.30 12.90 -15.60
N ALA A 211 -6.95 14.02 -15.30
CA ALA A 211 -6.36 15.03 -14.43
C ALA A 211 -6.04 14.37 -13.08
N LYS A 212 -4.74 14.29 -12.74
CA LYS A 212 -4.30 13.88 -11.41
C LYS A 212 -5.04 14.78 -10.40
N PRO A 213 -5.70 14.23 -9.38
CA PRO A 213 -6.35 15.05 -8.36
C PRO A 213 -5.35 16.08 -7.82
N PRO A 214 -5.77 17.32 -7.54
CA PRO A 214 -4.88 18.28 -6.93
C PRO A 214 -4.36 17.69 -5.61
N PRO A 215 -3.07 17.85 -5.29
CA PRO A 215 -2.51 17.35 -4.05
C PRO A 215 -3.27 17.97 -2.87
N ILE A 216 -3.65 17.13 -1.91
CA ILE A 216 -4.31 17.56 -0.67
C ILE A 216 -3.30 18.41 0.10
N GLN A 217 -3.64 19.66 0.42
CA GLN A 217 -2.80 20.59 1.17
C GLN A 217 -2.80 20.24 2.66
N SER A 218 -2.14 19.14 2.98
CA SER A 218 -2.04 18.63 4.33
C SER A 218 -0.61 18.12 4.50
N TYR A 219 0.01 18.53 5.59
CA TYR A 219 1.44 18.37 5.82
C TYR A 219 1.68 17.71 7.17
N LEU A 220 2.83 17.06 7.32
CA LEU A 220 3.13 16.29 8.50
C LEU A 220 4.52 16.55 9.08
N ASP A 221 4.65 16.33 10.38
CA ASP A 221 5.92 16.20 11.09
C ASP A 221 6.24 14.73 11.29
N ALA A 222 7.32 14.25 10.65
CA ALA A 222 7.78 12.87 10.75
C ALA A 222 9.10 12.76 11.52
N ALA A 223 9.21 11.78 12.42
CA ALA A 223 10.49 11.38 12.99
C ALA A 223 10.79 9.93 12.62
N PHE A 224 12.01 9.66 12.16
CA PHE A 224 12.52 8.31 11.96
C PHE A 224 13.37 7.90 13.18
N LEU A 225 13.03 6.76 13.78
CA LEU A 225 13.88 6.04 14.72
C LEU A 225 14.56 4.90 13.96
N LEU A 226 15.85 5.06 13.66
CA LEU A 226 16.65 4.08 12.95
C LEU A 226 17.43 3.20 13.93
N ASP A 227 17.32 1.89 13.78
CA ASP A 227 18.05 0.92 14.58
C ASP A 227 19.54 0.88 14.23
N GLY A 228 20.36 1.38 15.15
CA GLY A 228 21.82 1.32 15.07
C GLY A 228 22.41 0.27 16.01
N SER A 229 21.62 -0.69 16.50
CA SER A 229 22.07 -1.66 17.51
C SER A 229 23.09 -2.65 16.96
N ARG A 230 23.81 -3.32 17.87
CA ARG A 230 24.78 -4.38 17.51
C ARG A 230 24.15 -5.67 16.97
N HIS A 231 22.83 -5.81 17.07
CA HIS A 231 22.12 -6.99 16.56
C HIS A 231 21.86 -6.89 15.05
N VAL A 232 21.93 -5.69 14.49
CA VAL A 232 21.84 -5.45 13.04
C VAL A 232 23.18 -5.79 12.40
N GLU A 233 23.20 -6.65 11.39
CA GLU A 233 24.43 -6.88 10.63
C GLU A 233 24.79 -5.63 9.82
N SER A 234 26.08 -5.41 9.54
CA SER A 234 26.51 -4.20 8.82
C SER A 234 25.88 -4.11 7.42
N ALA A 235 25.68 -5.24 6.73
CA ALA A 235 25.00 -5.25 5.44
C ALA A 235 23.51 -4.85 5.57
N ASP A 236 22.82 -5.37 6.60
CA ASP A 236 21.43 -5.01 6.88
C ASP A 236 21.30 -3.53 7.23
N PHE A 237 22.25 -2.97 7.99
CA PHE A 237 22.26 -1.54 8.33
C PHE A 237 22.38 -0.65 7.09
N GLU A 238 23.25 -1.01 6.14
CA GLU A 238 23.37 -0.31 4.86
C GLU A 238 22.05 -0.40 4.07
N ASP A 239 21.44 -1.59 4.04
CA ASP A 239 20.11 -1.83 3.44
C ASP A 239 19.01 -0.95 4.09
N MET A 240 19.02 -0.77 5.43
CA MET A 240 18.10 0.13 6.13
C MET A 240 18.33 1.60 5.77
N ARG A 241 19.59 1.99 5.61
CA ARG A 241 19.97 3.36 5.25
C ARG A 241 19.49 3.72 3.85
N ASP A 242 19.68 2.80 2.90
CA ASP A 242 19.19 2.94 1.52
C ASP A 242 17.65 2.97 1.48
N PHE A 243 17.00 2.13 2.30
CA PHE A 243 15.55 2.15 2.45
C PHE A 243 15.03 3.49 3.00
N LEU A 244 15.64 4.01 4.07
CA LEU A 244 15.34 5.34 4.62
C LEU A 244 15.53 6.43 3.57
N GLU A 245 16.62 6.39 2.80
CA GLU A 245 16.90 7.33 1.73
C GLU A 245 15.77 7.34 0.68
N ALA A 246 15.27 6.16 0.29
CA ALA A 246 14.15 6.03 -0.64
C ALA A 246 12.84 6.56 -0.05
N LEU A 247 12.58 6.35 1.25
CA LEU A 247 11.40 6.90 1.93
C LEU A 247 11.38 8.42 1.91
N LEU A 248 12.54 9.08 2.07
CA LEU A 248 12.64 10.53 2.02
C LEU A 248 12.12 11.11 0.71
N ASP A 249 12.11 10.35 -0.39
CA ASP A 249 11.60 10.83 -1.68
C ASP A 249 10.11 11.15 -1.73
N HIS A 250 9.34 10.66 -0.76
CA HIS A 250 7.89 10.85 -0.67
C HIS A 250 7.45 11.99 0.26
N PHE A 251 8.39 12.72 0.86
CA PHE A 251 8.10 13.90 1.67
C PHE A 251 8.26 15.19 0.86
N GLU A 252 7.29 16.10 1.01
CA GLU A 252 7.32 17.43 0.40
C GLU A 252 7.99 18.42 1.34
N VAL A 253 9.30 18.24 1.57
CA VAL A 253 10.06 19.00 2.59
C VAL A 253 9.98 20.51 2.38
N THR A 254 9.63 21.24 3.44
CA THR A 254 9.51 22.69 3.43
C THR A 254 10.88 23.40 3.30
N PRO A 255 10.98 24.50 2.52
CA PRO A 255 12.20 25.29 2.44
C PRO A 255 12.44 26.18 3.67
N GLU A 256 11.43 26.36 4.53
CA GLU A 256 11.46 27.29 5.66
C GLU A 256 10.94 26.60 6.95
N PRO A 257 11.69 25.63 7.51
CA PRO A 257 11.13 24.70 8.51
C PRO A 257 10.86 25.32 9.89
N GLU A 258 11.40 26.50 10.18
CA GLU A 258 11.12 27.25 11.43
C GLU A 258 9.82 28.06 11.37
N THR A 259 9.49 28.62 10.20
CA THR A 259 8.43 29.62 10.04
C THR A 259 7.25 29.13 9.22
N SER A 260 7.45 28.21 8.28
CA SER A 260 6.42 27.78 7.36
C SER A 260 5.40 26.85 8.02
N VAL A 261 4.13 27.10 7.69
CA VAL A 261 3.00 26.21 8.01
C VAL A 261 2.75 25.18 6.91
N THR A 262 3.51 25.23 5.80
CA THR A 262 3.38 24.36 4.64
C THR A 262 4.62 23.49 4.43
N GLY A 263 4.46 22.42 3.63
CA GLY A 263 5.48 21.39 3.40
C GLY A 263 5.65 20.48 4.61
N ASP A 264 6.31 19.34 4.45
CA ASP A 264 6.62 18.39 5.52
C ASP A 264 7.93 18.77 6.24
N ARG A 265 8.15 18.24 7.45
CA ARG A 265 9.45 18.24 8.15
C ARG A 265 9.76 16.82 8.57
N VAL A 266 11.04 16.49 8.52
CA VAL A 266 11.54 15.16 8.87
C VAL A 266 12.69 15.30 9.85
N ALA A 267 12.64 14.53 10.93
CA ALA A 267 13.74 14.32 11.86
C ALA A 267 14.25 12.88 11.74
N LEU A 268 15.53 12.67 12.05
CA LEU A 268 16.16 11.36 12.08
C LEU A 268 16.93 11.19 13.38
N LEU A 269 16.65 10.10 14.08
CA LEU A 269 17.33 9.68 15.31
C LEU A 269 17.85 8.26 15.11
N SER A 270 19.12 8.03 15.40
CA SER A 270 19.67 6.69 15.51
C SER A 270 19.62 6.24 16.96
N HIS A 271 18.93 5.13 17.24
CA HIS A 271 18.89 4.57 18.60
C HIS A 271 19.96 3.49 18.78
N ALA A 272 20.11 3.03 20.03
CA ALA A 272 21.18 2.15 20.48
C ALA A 272 22.59 2.79 20.45
N PRO A 273 22.80 4.00 21.00
CA PRO A 273 24.14 4.53 21.21
C PRO A 273 24.96 3.59 22.11
N PRO A 274 26.29 3.51 21.89
CA PRO A 274 27.15 2.73 22.76
C PRO A 274 26.93 3.14 24.21
N THR A 275 26.96 2.18 25.14
CA THR A 275 26.97 2.41 26.60
C THR A 275 25.73 3.08 27.21
N PHE A 276 24.64 3.25 26.47
CA PHE A 276 23.39 3.69 27.08
C PHE A 276 22.80 2.57 27.95
N LEU A 277 22.40 2.95 29.16
CA LEU A 277 21.59 2.15 30.07
C LEU A 277 20.51 3.04 30.69
N PRO A 278 19.33 2.49 31.04
CA PRO A 278 18.31 3.21 31.77
C PRO A 278 18.88 3.83 33.06
N ASN A 279 18.32 4.98 33.46
CA ASN A 279 18.74 5.75 34.65
C ASN A 279 20.18 6.31 34.61
N THR A 280 20.82 6.32 33.45
CA THR A 280 22.06 7.09 33.24
C THR A 280 21.74 8.48 32.68
N GLN A 281 22.64 9.46 32.86
CA GLN A 281 22.50 10.77 32.22
C GLN A 281 22.84 10.75 30.70
N ARG A 282 22.99 9.56 30.10
CA ARG A 282 23.31 9.42 28.68
C ARG A 282 22.02 9.45 27.86
N SER A 283 22.11 9.96 26.63
CA SER A 283 20.99 9.96 25.70
C SER A 283 20.73 8.54 25.17
N PRO A 284 19.45 8.11 25.05
CA PRO A 284 19.08 6.84 24.40
C PRO A 284 19.21 6.87 22.87
N VAL A 285 19.47 8.05 22.28
CA VAL A 285 19.60 8.25 20.83
C VAL A 285 20.77 9.18 20.49
N ARG A 286 21.33 8.99 19.29
CA ARG A 286 22.10 10.02 18.57
C ARG A 286 21.14 10.77 17.65
N SER A 287 21.01 12.08 17.85
CA SER A 287 20.22 12.94 16.96
C SER A 287 21.02 13.20 15.69
N GLU A 288 20.54 12.74 14.54
CA GLU A 288 21.18 13.01 13.24
C GLU A 288 20.78 14.39 12.74
N PHE A 289 19.48 14.68 12.76
CA PHE A 289 18.92 16.00 12.49
C PHE A 289 17.49 16.10 13.03
N ASN A 290 17.08 17.32 13.41
CA ASN A 290 15.76 17.62 13.95
C ASN A 290 14.80 18.11 12.84
N LEU A 291 13.51 18.27 13.16
CA LEU A 291 12.46 18.71 12.25
C LEU A 291 12.79 20.06 11.59
N THR A 292 13.54 20.93 12.28
CA THR A 292 13.91 22.26 11.80
C THR A 292 15.30 22.36 11.18
N THR A 293 16.08 21.27 11.15
CA THR A 293 17.50 21.32 10.76
C THR A 293 17.70 21.52 9.27
N TYR A 294 16.96 20.78 8.42
CA TYR A 294 17.16 20.81 6.98
C TYR A 294 15.94 21.38 6.26
N SER A 295 16.21 22.31 5.32
CA SER A 295 15.23 22.90 4.41
C SER A 295 15.19 22.22 3.04
N SER A 296 15.89 21.09 2.88
CA SER A 296 16.01 20.40 1.59
C SER A 296 16.16 18.90 1.77
N LYS A 297 15.30 18.15 1.08
CA LYS A 297 15.41 16.71 0.93
C LYS A 297 16.81 16.27 0.46
N ARG A 298 17.42 16.99 -0.48
CA ARG A 298 18.76 16.68 -1.00
C ARG A 298 19.83 16.72 0.10
N LEU A 299 19.72 17.66 1.04
CA LEU A 299 20.65 17.76 2.17
C LEU A 299 20.42 16.64 3.19
N MET A 300 19.16 16.29 3.47
CA MET A 300 18.81 15.15 4.31
C MET A 300 19.41 13.85 3.75
N LYS A 301 19.18 13.55 2.46
CA LYS A 301 19.71 12.34 1.79
C LYS A 301 21.24 12.29 1.84
N ARG A 302 21.92 13.41 1.58
CA ARG A 302 23.38 13.50 1.71
C ARG A 302 23.87 13.23 3.13
N HIS A 303 23.18 13.74 4.16
CA HIS A 303 23.54 13.46 5.56
C HIS A 303 23.38 11.97 5.87
N VAL A 304 22.26 11.38 5.43
CA VAL A 304 22.01 9.94 5.57
C VAL A 304 23.16 9.14 4.95
N GLU A 305 23.54 9.42 3.71
CA GLU A 305 24.61 8.72 3.01
C GLU A 305 25.99 8.89 3.66
N GLN A 306 26.33 10.09 4.14
CA GLN A 306 27.72 10.44 4.48
C GLN A 306 28.04 10.41 5.98
N ALA A 307 27.05 10.63 6.85
CA ALA A 307 27.27 10.86 8.28
C ALA A 307 26.61 9.80 9.17
N VAL A 308 25.53 9.17 8.72
CA VAL A 308 24.82 8.17 9.53
C VAL A 308 25.62 6.87 9.57
N GLN A 309 26.01 6.48 10.78
CA GLN A 309 26.83 5.30 11.07
C GLN A 309 26.16 4.42 12.13
N GLN A 310 26.34 3.11 12.04
CA GLN A 310 25.85 2.16 13.04
C GLN A 310 26.46 2.47 14.42
N LEU A 311 25.63 2.40 15.47
CA LEU A 311 26.01 2.80 16.82
C LEU A 311 26.54 1.62 17.67
N ASN A 312 26.18 0.39 17.34
CA ASN A 312 26.64 -0.85 18.00
C ASN A 312 26.33 -0.93 19.51
N GLY A 313 25.29 -0.25 19.99
CA GLY A 313 24.79 -0.35 21.36
C GLY A 313 23.68 -1.37 21.55
N ASP A 314 23.11 -1.38 22.76
CA ASP A 314 21.92 -2.13 23.14
C ASP A 314 20.63 -1.41 22.71
N THR A 315 19.58 -2.18 22.40
CA THR A 315 18.28 -1.66 21.97
C THR A 315 17.43 -1.23 23.17
N PHE A 316 17.08 0.05 23.21
CA PHE A 316 16.19 0.65 24.22
C PHE A 316 15.17 1.57 23.54
N LEU A 317 14.34 0.96 22.69
CA LEU A 317 13.42 1.65 21.78
C LEU A 317 12.37 2.50 22.52
N GLY A 318 11.89 2.06 23.67
CA GLY A 318 10.96 2.80 24.51
C GLY A 318 11.56 4.08 25.07
N HIS A 319 12.80 4.02 25.56
CA HIS A 319 13.54 5.23 25.97
C HIS A 319 13.84 6.15 24.78
N ALA A 320 14.16 5.59 23.60
CA ALA A 320 14.35 6.37 22.39
C ALA A 320 13.05 7.08 21.96
N LEU A 321 11.92 6.38 22.02
CA LEU A 321 10.60 6.94 21.74
C LEU A 321 10.22 8.05 22.72
N ARG A 322 10.45 7.85 24.03
CA ARG A 322 10.28 8.91 25.04
C ARG A 322 11.10 10.14 24.67
N TRP A 323 12.37 9.95 24.36
CA TRP A 323 13.27 11.05 24.01
C TRP A 323 12.78 11.80 22.76
N ALA A 324 12.32 11.09 21.74
CA ALA A 324 11.77 11.70 20.52
C ALA A 324 10.55 12.56 20.83
N LEU A 325 9.59 12.05 21.61
CA LEU A 325 8.43 12.83 22.05
C LEU A 325 8.86 14.11 22.78
N ASP A 326 9.78 13.95 23.75
CA ASP A 326 10.14 15.02 24.68
C ASP A 326 11.08 16.08 24.07
N ASN A 327 11.89 15.72 23.08
CA ASN A 327 12.96 16.59 22.56
C ASN A 327 12.78 17.01 21.10
N VAL A 328 12.12 16.19 20.27
CA VAL A 328 11.84 16.52 18.87
C VAL A 328 10.51 17.25 18.77
N PHE A 329 9.42 16.59 19.15
CA PHE A 329 8.08 17.13 18.90
C PHE A 329 7.68 18.25 19.85
N LEU A 330 7.97 18.14 21.16
CA LEU A 330 7.61 19.18 22.14
C LEU A 330 8.30 20.52 21.87
N ASN A 331 9.53 20.51 21.32
CA ASN A 331 10.32 21.72 21.10
C ASN A 331 10.10 22.34 19.71
N THR A 332 9.26 21.73 18.87
CA THR A 332 9.09 22.18 17.49
C THR A 332 8.07 23.33 17.38
N PRO A 333 8.45 24.46 16.76
CA PRO A 333 7.51 25.56 16.53
C PRO A 333 6.46 25.15 15.50
N ASN A 334 5.22 25.60 15.71
CA ASN A 334 4.09 25.36 14.79
C ASN A 334 3.97 23.88 14.41
N LEU A 335 3.88 23.00 15.41
CA LEU A 335 3.78 21.56 15.20
C LEU A 335 2.55 21.25 14.33
N ARG A 336 2.76 20.45 13.28
CA ARG A 336 1.73 20.10 12.32
C ARG A 336 0.68 19.21 12.95
N ARG A 337 -0.53 19.25 12.38
CA ARG A 337 -1.64 18.44 12.84
C ARG A 337 -1.33 16.94 12.72
N ASN A 338 -0.76 16.55 11.58
CA ASN A 338 -0.38 15.17 11.32
C ASN A 338 1.05 14.94 11.83
N LYS A 339 1.21 13.95 12.71
CA LYS A 339 2.47 13.63 13.37
C LYS A 339 2.72 12.14 13.27
N VAL A 340 3.85 11.74 12.71
CA VAL A 340 4.18 10.34 12.47
C VAL A 340 5.55 10.03 13.05
N ILE A 341 5.67 8.87 13.69
CA ILE A 341 6.96 8.32 14.10
C ILE A 341 7.12 7.01 13.35
N PHE A 342 8.07 7.00 12.42
CA PHE A 342 8.49 5.80 11.72
C PHE A 342 9.59 5.14 12.54
N VAL A 343 9.39 3.87 12.89
CA VAL A 343 10.39 3.05 13.57
C VAL A 343 10.91 2.04 12.56
N ILE A 344 12.21 2.03 12.31
CA ILE A 344 12.88 1.04 11.46
C ILE A 344 13.73 0.19 12.40
N SER A 345 13.24 -1.00 12.76
CA SER A 345 13.86 -1.91 13.72
C SER A 345 14.28 -3.23 13.07
N ALA A 346 15.40 -3.80 13.53
CA ALA A 346 15.85 -5.14 13.13
C ALA A 346 15.76 -6.19 14.24
N GLY A 347 15.01 -5.91 15.31
CA GLY A 347 14.88 -6.87 16.40
C GLY A 347 14.06 -6.35 17.57
N GLU A 348 14.16 -7.09 18.68
CA GLU A 348 13.47 -6.84 19.93
C GLU A 348 14.17 -5.75 20.76
N THR A 349 13.39 -5.02 21.55
CA THR A 349 13.97 -4.16 22.57
C THR A 349 14.54 -4.97 23.74
N SER A 350 15.40 -4.35 24.55
CA SER A 350 15.89 -4.98 25.78
C SER A 350 14.74 -5.30 26.74
N HIS A 351 14.81 -6.41 27.46
CA HIS A 351 13.87 -6.76 28.54
C HIS A 351 13.73 -5.65 29.62
N LEU A 352 14.78 -4.84 29.81
CA LEU A 352 14.76 -3.69 30.73
C LEU A 352 13.91 -2.51 30.19
N ASP A 353 13.49 -2.56 28.94
CA ASP A 353 12.83 -1.50 28.21
C ASP A 353 11.37 -1.82 27.85
N GLU A 354 10.95 -3.09 27.89
CA GLU A 354 9.61 -3.53 27.47
C GLU A 354 8.46 -2.70 28.07
N GLU A 355 8.46 -2.51 29.39
CA GLU A 355 7.43 -1.74 30.08
C GLU A 355 7.47 -0.25 29.74
N THR A 356 8.68 0.27 29.47
CA THR A 356 8.84 1.64 28.98
C THR A 356 8.31 1.76 27.55
N LEU A 357 8.61 0.80 26.67
CA LEU A 357 8.12 0.78 25.29
C LEU A 357 6.59 0.76 25.23
N LYS A 358 5.93 -0.11 26.00
CA LYS A 358 4.46 -0.15 26.09
C LYS A 358 3.87 1.16 26.59
N LYS A 359 4.47 1.74 27.64
CA LYS A 359 3.99 3.00 28.23
C LYS A 359 4.12 4.16 27.25
N GLU A 360 5.28 4.31 26.62
CA GLU A 360 5.57 5.46 25.76
C GLU A 360 4.92 5.33 24.38
N SER A 361 4.74 4.10 23.87
CA SER A 361 3.94 3.85 22.66
C SER A 361 2.48 4.22 22.87
N LEU A 362 1.88 3.81 23.99
CA LEU A 362 0.52 4.21 24.35
C LEU A 362 0.42 5.74 24.52
N ARG A 363 1.39 6.36 25.20
CA ARG A 363 1.46 7.81 25.36
C ARG A 363 1.47 8.52 24.01
N ALA A 364 2.31 8.08 23.07
CA ALA A 364 2.38 8.64 21.73
C ALA A 364 1.04 8.50 20.99
N LYS A 365 0.46 7.30 20.98
CA LYS A 365 -0.85 7.04 20.35
C LYS A 365 -1.95 7.94 20.93
N CYS A 366 -2.02 8.07 22.26
CA CYS A 366 -2.98 8.94 22.94
C CYS A 366 -2.77 10.44 22.66
N GLN A 367 -1.54 10.86 22.36
CA GLN A 367 -1.22 12.24 21.97
C GLN A 367 -1.41 12.51 20.46
N GLY A 368 -1.96 11.54 19.72
CA GLY A 368 -2.27 11.65 18.30
C GLY A 368 -1.07 11.49 17.38
N TYR A 369 0.00 10.82 17.84
CA TYR A 369 1.08 10.39 16.96
C TYR A 369 0.72 9.05 16.31
N ALA A 370 0.87 8.94 15.00
CA ALA A 370 0.82 7.66 14.31
C ALA A 370 2.18 6.97 14.43
N LEU A 371 2.24 5.81 15.09
CA LEU A 371 3.44 4.98 15.15
C LEU A 371 3.39 3.99 14.00
N PHE A 372 4.31 4.13 13.05
CA PHE A 372 4.46 3.24 11.91
C PHE A 372 5.76 2.46 12.07
N VAL A 373 5.72 1.14 11.99
CA VAL A 373 6.84 0.26 12.30
C VAL A 373 7.22 -0.56 11.07
N PHE A 374 8.51 -0.52 10.73
CA PHE A 374 9.17 -1.48 9.84
C PHE A 374 9.96 -2.45 10.70
N SER A 375 9.65 -3.72 10.57
CA SER A 375 10.47 -4.80 11.08
C SER A 375 11.26 -5.39 9.93
N LEU A 376 12.58 -5.39 10.04
CA LEU A 376 13.51 -5.89 9.02
C LEU A 376 14.31 -7.07 9.59
N GLY A 377 14.52 -8.11 8.79
CA GLY A 377 15.35 -9.27 9.17
C GLY A 377 14.56 -10.52 9.59
N PRO A 378 15.20 -11.54 10.17
CA PRO A 378 14.52 -12.80 10.49
C PRO A 378 13.86 -12.83 11.88
N ASP A 379 14.39 -12.04 12.83
CA ASP A 379 14.08 -12.18 14.25
C ASP A 379 13.33 -10.95 14.77
N TRP A 380 12.11 -11.15 15.26
CA TRP A 380 11.33 -10.12 15.93
C TRP A 380 10.22 -10.70 16.81
N ASN A 381 9.73 -9.89 17.74
CA ASN A 381 8.60 -10.22 18.60
C ASN A 381 7.30 -9.63 18.04
N ASP A 382 6.43 -10.48 17.50
CA ASP A 382 5.14 -10.05 16.92
C ASP A 382 4.29 -9.25 17.93
N LYS A 383 4.33 -9.60 19.23
CA LYS A 383 3.59 -8.88 20.27
C LYS A 383 4.18 -7.50 20.55
N GLU A 384 5.51 -7.38 20.62
CA GLU A 384 6.17 -6.08 20.80
C GLU A 384 5.85 -5.12 19.65
N LEU A 385 5.91 -5.62 18.41
CA LEU A 385 5.61 -4.85 17.21
C LEU A 385 4.15 -4.40 17.17
N GLU A 386 3.21 -5.28 17.53
CA GLU A 386 1.78 -4.95 17.63
C GLU A 386 1.50 -3.93 18.74
N ASP A 387 2.13 -4.08 19.91
CA ASP A 387 2.01 -3.13 21.02
C ASP A 387 2.60 -1.76 20.66
N LEU A 388 3.63 -1.72 19.81
CA LEU A 388 4.26 -0.48 19.34
C LEU A 388 3.46 0.21 18.23
N ALA A 389 3.04 -0.51 17.19
CA ALA A 389 2.38 0.06 16.01
C ALA A 389 0.98 0.63 16.32
N SER A 390 0.58 1.71 15.66
CA SER A 390 -0.77 2.25 15.77
C SER A 390 -1.83 1.33 15.16
N HIS A 391 -3.10 1.48 15.58
CA HIS A 391 -4.22 0.77 14.96
C HIS A 391 -4.79 1.56 13.77
N PRO A 392 -5.22 0.88 12.69
CA PRO A 392 -5.16 -0.57 12.46
C PRO A 392 -3.72 -1.07 12.20
N VAL A 393 -3.35 -2.21 12.80
CA VAL A 393 -1.97 -2.75 12.72
C VAL A 393 -1.56 -3.00 11.26
N ASP A 394 -2.46 -3.54 10.44
CA ASP A 394 -2.21 -3.80 9.02
C ASP A 394 -1.86 -2.53 8.19
N GLN A 395 -2.11 -1.31 8.72
CA GLN A 395 -1.77 -0.04 8.07
C GLN A 395 -0.50 0.61 8.65
N HIS A 396 -0.01 0.11 9.78
CA HIS A 396 1.05 0.75 10.57
C HIS A 396 2.20 -0.20 10.90
N LEU A 397 2.14 -1.47 10.52
CA LEU A 397 3.19 -2.45 10.73
C LEU A 397 3.48 -3.15 9.39
N ILE A 398 4.72 -3.02 8.93
CA ILE A 398 5.24 -3.78 7.79
C ILE A 398 6.41 -4.63 8.25
N GLN A 399 6.29 -5.93 7.98
CA GLN A 399 7.31 -6.92 8.28
C GLN A 399 7.98 -7.34 6.96
N LEU A 400 9.26 -7.01 6.80
CA LEU A 400 10.08 -7.39 5.64
C LEU A 400 11.23 -8.27 6.12
N GLY A 401 11.68 -9.22 5.29
CA GLY A 401 12.92 -9.95 5.60
C GLY A 401 12.78 -11.29 6.32
N ARG A 402 11.59 -11.70 6.80
CA ARG A 402 11.46 -12.93 7.63
C ARG A 402 11.95 -14.22 6.96
N ILE A 403 11.66 -14.34 5.67
CA ILE A 403 11.89 -15.58 4.87
C ILE A 403 12.68 -15.28 3.59
N HIS A 404 12.52 -14.09 3.03
CA HIS A 404 13.16 -13.64 1.79
C HIS A 404 13.82 -12.29 2.03
N LYS A 405 14.75 -11.91 1.16
CA LYS A 405 15.33 -10.56 1.20
C LYS A 405 14.22 -9.51 1.30
N PRO A 406 14.36 -8.50 2.17
CA PRO A 406 13.39 -7.44 2.31
C PRO A 406 12.99 -6.82 0.96
N ASP A 407 11.70 -6.78 0.65
CA ASP A 407 11.19 -6.05 -0.50
C ASP A 407 11.02 -4.58 -0.12
N HIS A 408 12.11 -3.83 -0.19
CA HIS A 408 12.11 -2.39 0.09
C HIS A 408 11.18 -1.62 -0.86
N GLY A 409 11.03 -2.09 -2.10
CA GLY A 409 10.14 -1.47 -3.09
C GLY A 409 8.68 -1.49 -2.64
N TYR A 410 8.23 -2.62 -2.08
CA TYR A 410 6.91 -2.74 -1.45
C TYR A 410 6.77 -1.74 -0.29
N GLY A 411 7.74 -1.71 0.63
CA GLY A 411 7.71 -0.82 1.80
C GLY A 411 7.61 0.66 1.42
N VAL A 412 8.43 1.10 0.47
CA VAL A 412 8.47 2.50 -0.01
C VAL A 412 7.11 2.91 -0.61
N LYS A 413 6.55 2.08 -1.50
CA LYS A 413 5.26 2.36 -2.15
C LYS A 413 4.09 2.34 -1.15
N PHE A 414 4.13 1.43 -0.17
CA PHE A 414 3.12 1.39 0.88
C PHE A 414 3.16 2.69 1.71
N VAL A 415 4.34 3.14 2.12
CA VAL A 415 4.49 4.40 2.88
C VAL A 415 3.99 5.60 2.10
N LYS A 416 4.27 5.65 0.80
CA LYS A 416 3.74 6.71 -0.06
C LYS A 416 2.21 6.79 0.03
N SER A 417 1.52 5.66 -0.10
CA SER A 417 0.05 5.60 0.04
C SER A 417 -0.41 5.87 1.47
N PHE A 418 0.34 5.43 2.49
CA PHE A 418 0.06 5.76 3.89
C PHE A 418 0.13 7.26 4.15
N ILE A 419 1.20 7.94 3.70
CA ILE A 419 1.36 9.39 3.82
C ILE A 419 0.20 10.11 3.14
N ASN A 420 -0.22 9.68 1.95
CA ASN A 420 -1.38 10.26 1.29
C ASN A 420 -2.70 10.01 2.02
N SER A 421 -2.82 8.94 2.80
CA SER A 421 -4.03 8.65 3.58
C SER A 421 -4.21 9.52 4.83
N ILE A 422 -3.09 10.02 5.37
CA ILE A 422 -3.09 10.90 6.55
C ILE A 422 -3.14 12.39 6.16
N ARG A 423 -2.78 12.71 4.92
CA ARG A 423 -2.93 14.04 4.34
C ARG A 423 -4.41 14.32 4.08
#